data_AF-A0AA49JF09-F1
#
_entry.id   AF-A0AA49JF09-F1
#
_cell.length_a   1.000
_cell.length_b   1.000
_cell.length_c   1.000
_cell.angle_alpha   90.00
_cell.angle_beta   90.00
_cell.angle_gamma   90.00
#
_symmetry.space_group_name_H-M   'P 1'
#
loop_
_entity.id
_entity.type
_entity.pdbx_description
1 polymer ?
#
loop_
_entity_poly.entity_id
_entity_poly.type
_entity_poly.pdbx_seq_one_letter_code
_entity_poly.pdbx_strand_id
1 'polypeptide(L)'
;MKWTYVIRQKTKAAMALGTIFVLILATNVMDKSHFSELQDSFSAVYEDRLVAEIYIYKLSAQLHTKKKVFDELNDLGVYDRNTNQALNDSIRTLLSKYEETKLTEKEALLFTALKKNITDLLSLEADHTQLALGSKRRERVGEQYRKLAVNLDGLSEIQLLEGKNLTDNSRRIIAASNVTSQLEICILIIAGLIVQALIFTSKSMRPHWSQDSSLN
;
A
#
# COMPACT_ATOMS: atom_id res chain seq x y z
N MET A 1 53.51 27.55 -25.32
CA MET A 1 52.03 27.66 -25.46
C MET A 1 51.24 26.34 -25.34
N LYS A 2 51.84 25.19 -24.99
CA LYS A 2 51.10 23.90 -24.86
C LYS A 2 50.41 23.68 -23.49
N TRP A 3 50.80 24.43 -22.45
CA TRP A 3 50.28 24.26 -21.08
C TRP A 3 48.82 24.73 -20.88
N THR A 4 48.40 25.79 -21.55
CA THR A 4 47.03 26.33 -21.44
C THR A 4 45.99 25.37 -22.01
N TYR A 5 46.34 24.61 -23.06
CA TYR A 5 45.48 23.58 -23.63
C TYR A 5 45.24 22.42 -22.65
N VAL A 6 46.31 21.94 -22.00
CA VAL A 6 46.23 20.88 -20.98
C VAL A 6 45.40 21.31 -19.77
N ILE A 7 45.57 22.54 -19.29
CA ILE A 7 44.78 23.11 -18.17
C ILE A 7 43.30 23.27 -18.56
N ARG A 8 43.02 23.72 -19.79
CA ARG A 8 41.65 23.86 -20.31
C ARG A 8 40.95 22.50 -20.49
N GLN A 9 41.70 21.43 -20.78
CA GLN A 9 41.18 20.07 -20.87
C GLN A 9 40.88 19.48 -19.48
N LYS A 10 41.75 19.72 -18.49
CA LYS A 10 41.55 19.30 -17.09
C LYS A 10 40.34 19.96 -16.43
N THR A 11 40.16 21.27 -16.64
CA THR A 11 39.02 22.02 -16.08
C THR A 11 37.68 21.60 -16.70
N LYS A 12 37.63 21.38 -18.02
CA LYS A 12 36.44 20.80 -18.68
C LYS A 12 36.09 19.41 -18.13
N ALA A 13 37.08 18.57 -17.89
CA ALA A 13 36.85 17.24 -17.33
C ALA A 13 36.38 17.30 -15.87
N ALA A 14 36.94 18.19 -15.05
CA ALA A 14 36.49 18.42 -13.68
C ALA A 14 35.03 18.91 -13.64
N MET A 15 34.65 19.82 -14.55
CA MET A 15 33.27 20.29 -14.67
C MET A 15 32.33 19.15 -15.10
N ALA A 16 32.72 18.34 -16.09
CA ALA A 16 31.93 17.19 -16.54
C ALA A 16 31.72 16.15 -15.42
N LEU A 17 32.78 15.82 -14.67
CA LEU A 17 32.69 14.93 -13.52
C LEU A 17 31.85 15.54 -12.38
N GLY A 18 31.94 16.86 -12.16
CA GLY A 18 31.11 17.57 -11.20
C GLY A 18 29.62 17.48 -11.54
N THR A 19 29.25 17.67 -12.81
CA THR A 19 27.87 17.48 -13.27
C THR A 19 27.39 16.04 -13.05
N ILE A 20 28.20 15.05 -13.41
CA ILE A 20 27.88 13.64 -13.18
C ILE A 20 27.66 13.35 -11.70
N PHE A 21 28.52 13.89 -10.83
CA PHE A 21 28.38 13.74 -9.40
C PHE A 21 27.07 14.33 -8.87
N VAL A 22 26.68 15.52 -9.32
CA VAL A 22 25.38 16.12 -8.98
C VAL A 22 24.23 15.26 -9.49
N LEU A 23 24.33 14.68 -10.69
CA LEU A 23 23.31 13.77 -11.22
C LEU A 23 23.16 12.50 -10.36
N ILE A 24 24.26 11.89 -9.94
CA ILE A 24 24.24 10.71 -9.05
C ILE A 24 23.59 11.07 -7.69
N LEU A 25 23.91 12.24 -7.13
CA LEU A 25 23.25 12.70 -5.90
C LEU A 25 21.74 12.89 -6.10
N ALA A 26 21.34 13.46 -7.23
CA ALA A 26 19.92 13.65 -7.55
C ALA A 26 19.19 12.32 -7.70
N THR A 27 19.76 11.33 -8.41
CA THR A 27 19.17 10.00 -8.56
C THR A 27 19.08 9.28 -7.21
N ASN A 28 20.11 9.38 -6.36
CA ASN A 28 20.10 8.80 -5.03
C ASN A 28 18.97 9.36 -4.14
N VAL A 29 18.73 10.67 -4.20
CA VAL A 29 17.60 11.30 -3.49
C VAL A 29 16.26 10.79 -4.04
N MET A 30 16.15 10.62 -5.35
CA MET A 30 14.93 10.11 -6.00
C MET A 30 14.65 8.66 -5.62
N ASP A 31 15.67 7.79 -5.60
CA ASP A 31 15.54 6.40 -5.18
C ASP A 31 15.09 6.29 -3.71
N LYS A 32 15.59 7.17 -2.83
CA LYS A 32 15.11 7.25 -1.45
C LYS A 32 13.62 7.61 -1.38
N SER A 33 13.14 8.52 -2.23
CA SER A 33 11.72 8.87 -2.31
C SER A 33 10.89 7.68 -2.76
N HIS A 34 11.29 7.00 -3.84
CA HIS A 34 10.61 5.81 -4.35
C HIS A 34 10.55 4.69 -3.31
N PHE A 35 11.62 4.48 -2.54
CA PHE A 35 11.61 3.49 -1.46
C PHE A 35 10.63 3.84 -0.34
N SER A 36 10.56 5.12 0.06
CA SER A 36 9.60 5.58 1.07
C SER A 36 8.15 5.38 0.61
N GLU A 37 7.83 5.77 -0.63
CA GLU A 37 6.49 5.61 -1.20
C GLU A 37 6.08 4.14 -1.32
N LEU A 38 7.05 3.24 -1.60
CA LEU A 38 6.82 1.79 -1.59
C LEU A 38 6.54 1.27 -0.19
N GLN A 39 7.29 1.72 0.81
CA GLN A 39 7.07 1.35 2.21
C GLN A 39 5.67 1.78 2.68
N ASP A 40 5.27 3.00 2.37
CA ASP A 40 3.94 3.53 2.71
C ASP A 40 2.84 2.73 2.00
N SER A 41 3.04 2.37 0.74
CA SER A 41 2.09 1.53 -0.02
C SER A 41 1.94 0.14 0.59
N PHE A 42 3.03 -0.49 1.05
CA PHE A 42 2.96 -1.78 1.73
C PHE A 42 2.30 -1.71 3.10
N SER A 43 2.61 -0.67 3.89
CA SER A 43 1.94 -0.42 5.17
C SER A 43 0.44 -0.22 4.95
N ALA A 44 0.02 0.58 3.97
CA ALA A 44 -1.39 0.77 3.64
C ALA A 44 -2.10 -0.53 3.20
N VAL A 45 -1.44 -1.40 2.43
CA VAL A 45 -2.00 -2.72 2.06
C VAL A 45 -2.26 -3.57 3.30
N TYR A 46 -1.33 -3.57 4.27
CA TYR A 46 -1.48 -4.36 5.48
C TYR A 46 -2.43 -3.73 6.50
N GLU A 47 -2.10 -2.54 6.98
CA GLU A 47 -2.76 -1.86 8.10
C GLU A 47 -4.16 -1.37 7.74
N ASP A 48 -4.35 -0.85 6.52
CA ASP A 48 -5.64 -0.30 6.12
C ASP A 48 -6.50 -1.32 5.35
N ARG A 49 -5.96 -1.97 4.31
CA ARG A 49 -6.80 -2.81 3.43
C ARG A 49 -7.02 -4.22 3.97
N LEU A 50 -5.96 -4.92 4.36
CA LEU A 50 -6.06 -6.31 4.80
C LEU A 50 -6.73 -6.44 6.17
N VAL A 51 -6.38 -5.57 7.12
CA VAL A 51 -7.02 -5.54 8.44
C VAL A 51 -8.50 -5.19 8.34
N ALA A 52 -8.87 -4.20 7.51
CA ALA A 52 -10.27 -3.87 7.25
C ALA A 52 -11.04 -5.06 6.65
N GLU A 53 -10.46 -5.76 5.68
CA GLU A 53 -11.05 -6.97 5.09
C GLU A 53 -11.26 -8.09 6.12
N ILE A 54 -10.31 -8.27 7.04
CA ILE A 54 -10.46 -9.23 8.15
C ILE A 54 -11.66 -8.87 9.04
N TYR A 55 -11.92 -7.60 9.30
CA TYR A 55 -13.09 -7.18 10.06
C TYR A 55 -14.40 -7.39 9.29
N ILE A 56 -14.45 -7.10 7.98
CA ILE A 56 -15.59 -7.39 7.12
C ILE A 56 -15.90 -8.89 7.12
N TYR A 57 -14.88 -9.72 6.93
CA TYR A 57 -15.00 -11.18 6.99
C TYR A 57 -15.55 -11.66 8.35
N LYS A 58 -15.00 -11.15 9.46
CA LYS A 58 -15.48 -11.51 10.80
C LYS A 58 -16.92 -11.06 11.03
N LEU A 59 -17.31 -9.86 10.57
CA LEU A 59 -18.69 -9.38 10.63
C LEU A 59 -19.63 -10.30 9.85
N SER A 60 -19.24 -10.68 8.64
CA SER A 60 -19.99 -11.63 7.81
C SER A 60 -20.20 -12.96 8.54
N ALA A 61 -19.13 -13.53 9.11
CA ALA A 61 -19.19 -14.77 9.87
C ALA A 61 -20.14 -14.66 11.08
N GLN A 62 -20.05 -13.58 11.87
CA GLN A 62 -20.94 -13.36 13.03
C GLN A 62 -22.41 -13.23 12.61
N LEU A 63 -22.68 -12.50 11.52
CA LEU A 63 -24.04 -12.34 11.00
C LEU A 63 -24.60 -13.64 10.42
N HIS A 64 -23.77 -14.44 9.76
CA HIS A 64 -24.16 -15.79 9.31
C HIS A 64 -24.50 -16.71 10.48
N THR A 65 -23.67 -16.75 11.52
CA THR A 65 -23.95 -17.51 12.75
C THR A 65 -25.25 -17.04 13.39
N LYS A 66 -25.44 -15.72 13.50
CA LYS A 66 -26.64 -15.12 14.09
C LYS A 66 -27.92 -15.45 13.30
N LYS A 67 -27.84 -15.42 11.96
CA LYS A 67 -28.93 -15.87 11.08
C LYS A 67 -29.27 -17.33 11.29
N LYS A 68 -28.25 -18.20 11.36
CA LYS A 68 -28.45 -19.64 11.62
C LYS A 68 -29.17 -19.87 12.95
N VAL A 69 -28.76 -19.19 14.01
CA VAL A 69 -29.44 -19.24 15.32
C VAL A 69 -30.89 -18.76 15.18
N PHE A 70 -31.14 -17.65 14.48
CA PHE A 70 -32.50 -17.15 14.21
C PHE A 70 -33.38 -18.16 13.45
N ASP A 71 -32.81 -18.87 12.48
CA ASP A 71 -33.52 -19.88 11.70
C ASP A 71 -33.81 -21.14 12.55
N GLU A 72 -32.86 -21.62 13.36
CA GLU A 72 -32.99 -22.77 14.27
C GLU A 72 -33.96 -22.52 15.42
N LEU A 73 -34.01 -21.27 15.92
CA LEU A 73 -34.94 -20.84 16.96
C LEU A 73 -36.40 -21.05 16.60
N ASN A 74 -36.71 -20.95 15.32
CA ASN A 74 -38.05 -21.19 14.82
C ASN A 74 -38.45 -22.67 14.88
N ASP A 75 -37.49 -23.59 14.81
CA ASP A 75 -37.76 -25.02 14.71
C ASP A 75 -37.80 -25.68 16.09
N LEU A 76 -37.00 -25.18 17.04
CA LEU A 76 -36.88 -25.75 18.40
C LEU A 76 -37.54 -24.90 19.50
N GLY A 77 -37.89 -23.64 19.21
CA GLY A 77 -38.59 -22.74 20.14
C GLY A 77 -37.78 -22.24 21.35
N VAL A 78 -36.48 -22.54 21.44
CA VAL A 78 -35.62 -22.18 22.59
C VAL A 78 -34.74 -20.98 22.29
N TYR A 79 -35.18 -19.77 22.69
CA TYR A 79 -34.40 -18.53 22.59
C TYR A 79 -33.29 -18.41 23.63
N ASP A 80 -32.05 -18.71 23.21
CA ASP A 80 -30.85 -18.40 23.99
C ASP A 80 -30.48 -16.91 23.88
N ARG A 81 -31.04 -16.14 24.81
CA ARG A 81 -30.76 -14.70 24.96
C ARG A 81 -29.28 -14.41 25.22
N ASN A 82 -28.57 -15.27 25.96
CA ASN A 82 -27.18 -15.04 26.31
C ASN A 82 -26.29 -15.15 25.07
N THR A 83 -26.51 -16.17 24.24
CA THR A 83 -25.79 -16.33 22.98
C THR A 83 -26.09 -15.19 22.00
N ASN A 84 -27.35 -14.75 21.87
CA ASN A 84 -27.69 -13.61 21.01
C ASN A 84 -27.01 -12.31 21.49
N GLN A 85 -27.00 -12.06 22.79
CA GLN A 85 -26.33 -10.89 23.36
C GLN A 85 -24.82 -10.91 23.13
N ALA A 86 -24.16 -12.06 23.32
CA ALA A 86 -22.73 -12.21 23.03
C ALA A 86 -22.40 -11.93 21.55
N LEU A 87 -23.24 -12.39 20.62
CA LEU A 87 -23.09 -12.08 19.19
C LEU A 87 -23.26 -10.59 18.90
N ASN A 88 -24.20 -9.91 19.57
CA ASN A 88 -24.40 -8.47 19.40
C ASN A 88 -23.19 -7.65 19.87
N ASP A 89 -22.62 -8.02 21.02
CA ASP A 89 -21.46 -7.34 21.58
C ASP A 89 -20.20 -7.57 20.72
N SER A 90 -20.05 -8.79 20.17
CA SER A 90 -19.02 -9.12 19.18
C SER A 90 -19.16 -8.27 17.91
N ILE A 91 -20.37 -8.16 17.34
CA ILE A 91 -20.66 -7.32 16.17
C ILE A 91 -20.33 -5.85 16.46
N ARG A 92 -20.78 -5.31 17.60
CA ARG A 92 -20.47 -3.91 17.99
C ARG A 92 -18.98 -3.65 18.11
N THR A 93 -18.24 -4.59 18.69
CA THR A 93 -16.79 -4.50 18.81
C THR A 93 -16.12 -4.49 17.44
N LEU A 94 -16.56 -5.34 16.51
CA LEU A 94 -16.04 -5.38 15.14
C LEU A 94 -16.37 -4.11 14.36
N LEU A 95 -17.57 -3.53 14.54
CA LEU A 95 -17.92 -2.25 13.93
C LEU A 95 -17.00 -1.13 14.42
N SER A 96 -16.73 -1.04 15.73
CA SER A 96 -15.82 -0.04 16.29
C SER A 96 -14.41 -0.18 15.71
N LYS A 97 -13.88 -1.41 15.64
CA LYS A 97 -12.56 -1.67 15.07
C LYS A 97 -12.48 -1.35 13.58
N TYR A 98 -13.53 -1.62 12.82
CA TYR A 98 -13.59 -1.24 11.42
C TYR A 98 -13.65 0.28 11.24
N GLU A 99 -14.36 0.99 12.12
CA GLU A 99 -14.46 2.46 12.09
C GLU A 99 -13.14 3.17 12.40
N GLU A 100 -12.22 2.51 13.12
CA GLU A 100 -10.85 3.00 13.38
C GLU A 100 -9.93 2.86 12.17
N THR A 101 -10.31 2.07 11.15
CA THR A 101 -9.54 1.96 9.90
C THR A 101 -9.71 3.19 9.01
N LYS A 102 -8.79 3.39 8.07
CA LYS A 102 -8.86 4.52 7.14
C LYS A 102 -9.94 4.30 6.08
N LEU A 103 -11.14 4.83 6.30
CA LEU A 103 -12.24 4.72 5.35
C LEU A 103 -12.09 5.70 4.17
N THR A 104 -12.36 5.22 2.96
CA THR A 104 -12.66 6.05 1.79
C THR A 104 -14.08 6.65 1.91
N GLU A 105 -14.38 7.67 1.10
CA GLU A 105 -15.72 8.27 1.08
C GLU A 105 -16.82 7.25 0.72
N LYS A 106 -16.53 6.33 -0.22
CA LYS A 106 -17.46 5.28 -0.63
C LYS A 106 -17.68 4.25 0.49
N GLU A 107 -16.61 3.87 1.18
CA GLU A 107 -16.69 2.97 2.33
C GLU A 107 -17.47 3.59 3.47
N ALA A 108 -17.22 4.86 3.81
CA ALA A 108 -17.94 5.56 4.87
C ALA A 108 -19.46 5.59 4.61
N LEU A 109 -19.87 5.77 3.36
CA LEU A 109 -21.27 5.74 2.96
C LEU A 109 -21.90 4.35 3.13
N LEU A 110 -21.24 3.30 2.61
CA LEU A 110 -21.72 1.92 2.77
C LEU A 110 -21.69 1.45 4.23
N PHE A 111 -20.68 1.84 4.99
CA PHE A 111 -20.53 1.51 6.39
C PHE A 111 -21.61 2.17 7.24
N THR A 112 -21.99 3.41 6.92
CA THR A 112 -23.13 4.07 7.57
C THR A 112 -24.44 3.31 7.29
N ALA A 113 -24.64 2.84 6.07
CA ALA A 113 -25.79 2.00 5.73
C ALA A 113 -25.76 0.65 6.46
N LEU A 114 -24.59 0.01 6.59
CA LEU A 114 -24.40 -1.21 7.37
C LEU A 114 -24.78 -0.99 8.84
N LYS A 115 -24.26 0.05 9.50
CA LYS A 115 -24.57 0.38 10.91
C LYS A 115 -26.08 0.59 11.13
N LYS A 116 -26.74 1.27 10.19
CA LYS A 116 -28.19 1.45 10.21
C LYS A 116 -28.91 0.10 10.11
N ASN A 117 -28.58 -0.73 9.12
CA ASN A 117 -29.22 -2.02 8.92
C ASN A 117 -28.99 -2.99 10.11
N ILE A 118 -27.84 -2.91 10.78
CA ILE A 118 -27.58 -3.67 12.01
C ILE A 118 -28.49 -3.18 13.14
N THR A 119 -28.66 -1.86 13.28
CA THR A 119 -29.55 -1.28 14.30
C THR A 119 -31.01 -1.67 14.05
N ASP A 120 -31.43 -1.64 12.79
CA ASP A 120 -32.76 -2.10 12.36
C ASP A 120 -32.95 -3.60 12.66
N LEU A 121 -31.94 -4.44 12.42
CA LEU A 121 -31.97 -5.86 12.80
C LEU A 121 -32.12 -6.04 14.31
N LEU A 122 -31.31 -5.35 15.12
CA LEU A 122 -31.35 -5.45 16.58
C LEU A 122 -32.70 -5.02 17.16
N SER A 123 -33.33 -3.98 16.60
CA SER A 123 -34.67 -3.55 17.03
C SER A 123 -35.76 -4.57 16.69
N LEU A 124 -35.66 -5.25 15.54
CA LEU A 124 -36.56 -6.35 15.16
C LEU A 124 -36.39 -7.58 16.07
N GLU A 125 -35.20 -7.82 16.59
CA GLU A 125 -34.92 -8.92 17.52
C GLU A 125 -35.38 -8.63 18.96
N ALA A 126 -35.31 -7.37 19.39
CA ALA A 126 -35.72 -6.94 20.73
C ALA A 126 -37.24 -6.97 20.93
N ASP A 127 -38.02 -6.95 19.85
CA ASP A 127 -39.48 -7.02 19.87
C ASP A 127 -39.96 -8.46 20.19
N HIS A 128 -39.73 -8.87 21.44
CA HIS A 128 -40.00 -10.18 22.02
C HIS A 128 -41.49 -10.41 22.35
N THR A 129 -42.41 -9.90 21.53
CA THR A 129 -43.81 -10.33 21.63
C THR A 129 -43.89 -11.78 21.18
N GLN A 130 -43.85 -12.66 22.19
CA GLN A 130 -44.00 -14.11 22.15
C GLN A 130 -45.24 -14.49 21.35
N LEU A 131 -45.05 -15.41 20.40
CA LEU A 131 -45.97 -16.43 19.86
C LEU A 131 -45.72 -16.55 18.36
N ALA A 132 -44.76 -17.41 18.00
CA ALA A 132 -44.29 -17.69 16.65
C ALA A 132 -43.77 -16.47 15.89
N LEU A 133 -42.62 -16.59 15.23
CA LEU A 133 -42.25 -15.64 14.18
C LEU A 133 -43.32 -15.73 13.09
N GLY A 134 -44.36 -14.87 13.14
CA GLY A 134 -45.32 -14.78 12.06
C GLY A 134 -44.56 -14.58 10.74
N SER A 135 -45.06 -15.17 9.65
CA SER A 135 -44.39 -15.19 8.33
C SER A 135 -43.83 -13.82 7.91
N LYS A 136 -44.57 -12.75 8.22
CA LYS A 136 -44.18 -11.35 7.96
C LYS A 136 -42.97 -10.86 8.77
N ARG A 137 -42.81 -11.26 10.04
CA ARG A 137 -41.64 -10.90 10.87
C ARG A 137 -40.39 -11.64 10.37
N ARG A 138 -40.53 -12.92 10.03
CA ARG A 138 -39.47 -13.72 9.40
C ARG A 138 -39.00 -13.11 8.09
N GLU A 139 -39.93 -12.72 7.22
CA GLU A 139 -39.60 -12.04 5.97
C GLU A 139 -38.82 -10.74 6.20
N ARG A 140 -39.24 -9.91 7.16
CA ARG A 140 -38.53 -8.67 7.52
C ARG A 140 -37.12 -8.91 8.04
N VAL A 141 -36.92 -9.91 8.90
CA VAL A 141 -35.59 -10.26 9.42
C VAL A 141 -34.71 -10.83 8.31
N GLY A 142 -35.24 -11.73 7.47
CA GLY A 142 -34.55 -12.27 6.30
C GLY A 142 -34.12 -11.18 5.33
N GLU A 143 -34.98 -10.18 5.10
CA GLU A 143 -34.67 -9.01 4.27
C GLU A 143 -33.54 -8.17 4.87
N GLN A 144 -33.50 -7.99 6.19
CA GLN A 144 -32.38 -7.29 6.83
C GLN A 144 -31.08 -8.06 6.68
N TYR A 145 -31.06 -9.38 6.88
CA TYR A 145 -29.86 -10.18 6.63
C TYR A 145 -29.39 -10.10 5.17
N ARG A 146 -30.30 -10.04 4.20
CA ARG A 146 -29.96 -9.84 2.80
C ARG A 146 -29.30 -8.48 2.55
N LYS A 147 -29.84 -7.40 3.13
CA LYS A 147 -29.23 -6.06 3.04
C LYS A 147 -27.85 -6.03 3.67
N LEU A 148 -27.68 -6.66 4.83
CA LEU A 148 -26.39 -6.76 5.51
C LEU A 148 -25.36 -7.51 4.67
N ALA A 149 -25.74 -8.63 4.05
CA ALA A 149 -24.87 -9.35 3.11
C ALA A 149 -24.43 -8.45 1.94
N VAL A 150 -25.38 -7.76 1.30
CA VAL A 150 -25.06 -6.80 0.22
C VAL A 150 -24.14 -5.68 0.68
N ASN A 151 -24.32 -5.15 1.89
CA ASN A 151 -23.42 -4.13 2.42
C ASN A 151 -22.00 -4.66 2.64
N LEU A 152 -21.86 -5.86 3.21
CA LEU A 152 -20.55 -6.47 3.46
C LEU A 152 -19.84 -6.86 2.17
N ASP A 153 -20.56 -7.43 1.21
CA ASP A 153 -20.02 -7.76 -0.12
C ASP A 153 -19.53 -6.48 -0.82
N GLY A 154 -20.30 -5.40 -0.76
CA GLY A 154 -19.89 -4.11 -1.33
C GLY A 154 -18.66 -3.51 -0.64
N LEU A 155 -18.55 -3.65 0.69
CA LEU A 155 -17.34 -3.22 1.42
C LEU A 155 -16.12 -4.05 1.04
N SER A 156 -16.28 -5.38 0.90
CA SER A 156 -15.20 -6.29 0.47
C SER A 156 -14.75 -6.02 -0.96
N GLU A 157 -15.69 -5.73 -1.87
CA GLU A 157 -15.37 -5.32 -3.25
C GLU A 157 -14.53 -4.04 -3.27
N ILE A 158 -14.85 -3.05 -2.43
CA ILE A 158 -14.02 -1.86 -2.30
C ILE A 158 -12.62 -2.20 -1.77
N GLN A 159 -12.49 -3.08 -0.77
CA GLN A 159 -11.15 -3.50 -0.29
C GLN A 159 -10.32 -4.14 -1.41
N LEU A 160 -10.92 -4.99 -2.25
CA LEU A 160 -10.25 -5.59 -3.40
C LEU A 160 -9.81 -4.55 -4.43
N LEU A 161 -10.66 -3.57 -4.74
CA LEU A 161 -10.35 -2.49 -5.67
C LEU A 161 -9.23 -1.58 -5.15
N GLU A 162 -9.30 -1.17 -3.89
CA GLU A 162 -8.27 -0.31 -3.28
C GLU A 162 -6.95 -1.08 -3.10
N GLY A 163 -6.99 -2.35 -2.69
CA GLY A 163 -5.82 -3.22 -2.62
C GLY A 163 -5.14 -3.39 -3.99
N LYS A 164 -5.94 -3.53 -5.05
CA LYS A 164 -5.43 -3.56 -6.43
C LYS A 164 -4.78 -2.24 -6.82
N ASN A 165 -5.42 -1.11 -6.53
CA ASN A 165 -4.88 0.23 -6.81
C ASN A 165 -3.52 0.45 -6.13
N LEU A 166 -3.39 0.10 -4.84
CA LEU A 166 -2.13 0.17 -4.11
C LEU A 166 -1.06 -0.71 -4.75
N THR A 167 -1.41 -1.94 -5.12
CA THR A 167 -0.48 -2.87 -5.77
C THR A 167 -0.02 -2.35 -7.15
N ASP A 168 -0.95 -1.80 -7.95
CA ASP A 168 -0.64 -1.20 -9.24
C ASP A 168 0.24 0.04 -9.10
N ASN A 169 0.02 0.85 -8.06
CA ASN A 169 0.87 1.99 -7.74
C ASN A 169 2.29 1.56 -7.36
N SER A 170 2.42 0.56 -6.47
CA SER A 170 3.73 -0.01 -6.12
C SER A 170 4.48 -0.53 -7.35
N ARG A 171 3.80 -1.21 -8.28
CA ARG A 171 4.42 -1.65 -9.54
C ARG A 171 4.97 -0.49 -10.36
N ARG A 172 4.25 0.64 -10.43
CA ARG A 172 4.70 1.84 -11.15
C ARG A 172 5.93 2.45 -10.49
N ILE A 173 5.94 2.54 -9.16
CA ILE A 173 7.11 3.06 -8.42
C ILE A 173 8.34 2.17 -8.63
N ILE A 174 8.17 0.84 -8.56
CA ILE A 174 9.26 -0.12 -8.85
C ILE A 174 9.77 0.05 -10.28
N ALA A 175 8.88 0.19 -11.26
CA ALA A 175 9.28 0.39 -12.65
C ALA A 175 10.07 1.71 -12.83
N ALA A 176 9.63 2.80 -12.21
CA ALA A 176 10.33 4.09 -12.24
C ALA A 176 11.71 4.01 -11.57
N SER A 177 11.81 3.35 -10.41
CA SER A 177 13.09 3.12 -9.72
C SER A 177 14.04 2.26 -10.55
N ASN A 178 13.55 1.20 -11.22
CA ASN A 178 14.37 0.38 -12.11
C ASN A 178 14.94 1.18 -13.30
N VAL A 179 14.13 2.05 -13.91
CA VAL A 179 14.60 2.92 -15.01
C VAL A 179 15.66 3.90 -14.49
N THR A 180 15.46 4.46 -13.31
CA THR A 180 16.41 5.37 -12.66
C THR A 180 17.74 4.67 -12.36
N SER A 181 17.69 3.46 -11.79
CA SER A 181 18.87 2.66 -11.48
C SER A 181 19.67 2.30 -12.74
N GLN A 182 18.99 1.95 -13.85
CA GLN A 182 19.68 1.70 -15.13
C GLN A 182 20.41 2.95 -15.65
N LEU A 183 19.78 4.12 -15.53
CA LEU A 183 20.40 5.39 -15.91
C LEU A 183 21.61 5.70 -15.03
N GLU A 184 21.54 5.44 -13.71
CA GLU A 184 22.66 5.60 -12.80
C GLU A 184 23.85 4.72 -13.21
N ILE A 185 23.62 3.44 -13.54
CA ILE A 185 24.67 2.53 -14.04
C ILE A 185 25.32 3.08 -15.30
N CYS A 186 24.53 3.57 -16.26
CA CYS A 186 25.07 4.20 -17.47
C CYS A 186 25.93 5.43 -17.16
N ILE A 187 25.48 6.29 -16.24
CA ILE A 187 26.23 7.47 -15.80
C ILE A 187 27.56 7.06 -15.14
N LEU A 188 27.54 6.03 -14.28
CA LEU A 188 28.74 5.51 -13.63
C LEU A 188 29.76 4.95 -14.62
N ILE A 189 29.30 4.24 -15.66
CA ILE A 189 30.18 3.75 -16.73
C ILE A 189 30.83 4.92 -17.47
N ILE A 190 30.05 5.94 -17.85
CA ILE A 190 30.59 7.15 -18.52
C ILE A 190 31.61 7.86 -17.63
N ALA A 191 31.32 8.00 -16.33
CA ALA A 191 32.25 8.58 -15.36
C ALA A 191 33.57 7.82 -15.32
N GLY A 192 33.51 6.48 -15.24
CA GLY A 192 34.68 5.60 -15.22
C GLY A 192 35.53 5.74 -16.49
N LEU A 193 34.91 5.83 -17.66
CA LEU A 193 35.61 6.04 -18.93
C LEU A 193 36.32 7.40 -18.99
N ILE A 194 35.69 8.47 -18.50
CA ILE A 194 36.31 9.80 -18.41
C ILE A 194 37.54 9.76 -17.49
N VAL A 195 37.43 9.12 -16.32
CA VAL A 195 38.55 8.96 -15.39
C VAL A 195 39.68 8.14 -16.03
N GLN A 196 39.37 7.04 -16.71
CA GLN A 196 40.37 6.23 -17.41
C GLN A 196 41.10 7.05 -18.48
N ALA A 197 40.39 7.80 -19.32
CA ALA A 197 40.98 8.66 -20.36
C ALA A 197 41.90 9.73 -19.76
N LEU A 198 41.53 10.33 -18.62
CA LEU A 198 42.38 11.28 -17.89
C LEU A 198 43.68 10.63 -17.41
N ILE A 199 43.63 9.41 -16.86
CA ILE A 199 44.82 8.69 -16.41
C ILE A 199 45.78 8.42 -17.58
N PHE A 200 45.27 7.92 -18.72
CA PHE A 200 46.11 7.61 -19.89
C PHE A 200 46.76 8.87 -20.50
N THR A 201 46.02 9.96 -20.63
CA THR A 201 46.58 11.22 -21.15
C THR A 201 47.64 11.84 -20.23
N SER A 202 47.54 11.63 -18.92
CA SER A 202 48.52 12.14 -17.95
C SER A 202 49.87 11.40 -17.98
N LYS A 203 49.91 10.12 -18.37
CA LYS A 203 51.13 9.30 -18.43
C LYS A 203 52.11 9.67 -19.56
N SER A 204 51.69 10.46 -20.55
CA SER A 204 52.52 10.81 -21.73
C SER A 204 53.59 11.89 -21.47
N MET A 205 53.68 12.48 -20.28
CA MET A 205 54.68 13.50 -19.95
C MET A 205 55.75 12.93 -19.00
N ARG A 206 56.61 12.06 -19.50
CA ARG A 206 57.92 11.82 -18.87
C ARG A 206 58.90 12.86 -19.44
N PRO A 207 59.57 13.68 -18.62
CA PRO A 207 60.64 14.55 -19.13
C PRO A 207 61.76 13.66 -19.67
N HIS A 208 62.15 13.85 -20.93
CA HIS A 208 63.37 13.26 -21.47
C HIS A 208 64.54 13.94 -20.76
N TRP A 209 65.22 13.21 -19.88
CA TRP A 209 66.45 13.68 -19.24
C TRP A 209 67.52 13.72 -20.34
N SER A 210 68.00 14.92 -20.68
CA SER A 210 69.14 15.07 -21.58
C SER A 210 70.38 14.54 -20.87
N GLN A 211 70.89 13.40 -21.33
CA GLN A 211 72.15 12.85 -20.88
C GLN A 211 73.27 13.75 -21.44
N ASP A 212 73.94 14.49 -20.57
CA ASP A 212 75.04 15.36 -20.94
C ASP A 212 76.22 14.50 -21.43
N SER A 213 76.61 14.68 -22.69
CA SER A 213 77.62 13.84 -23.35
C SER A 213 79.06 14.35 -23.15
N SER A 214 79.33 15.08 -22.06
CA SER A 214 80.67 15.60 -21.74
C SER A 214 81.25 14.92 -20.49
N LEU A 215 81.45 13.60 -20.56
CA LEU A 215 82.36 12.87 -19.69
C LEU A 215 83.07 11.81 -20.53
N ASN A 216 84.10 12.27 -21.24
CA ASN A 216 85.28 11.46 -21.58
C ASN A 216 86.33 11.74 -20.52
#